data_AF-A0A6N3AHQ5-F1
#
_entry.id   AF-A0A6N3AHQ5-F1
#
_cell.length_a   1.000
_cell.length_b   1.000
_cell.length_c   1.000
_cell.angle_alpha   90.00
_cell.angle_beta   90.00
_cell.angle_gamma   90.00
#
_symmetry.space_group_name_H-M   'P 1'
#
loop_
_entity.id
_entity.type
_entity.pdbx_description
1 polymer ?
#
loop_
_entity_poly.entity_id
_entity_poly.type
_entity_poly.pdbx_seq_one_letter_code
_entity_poly.pdbx_strand_id
1 'polypeptide(L)'
;MPKAGSELDAHTAARLEIGGRVFYGHNGHGIDTTFDKVNAITKTHAEGHVTQRALNAGMKGKAKTADIYVDRELCSSCGRNNGIGSLARELGLESINVHTPSGSKRYFPPK
;
A
#
# COMPACT_ATOMS: atom_id res chain seq x y z
N MET A 1 -7.14 -20.17 -0.29
CA MET A 1 -5.99 -19.24 -0.43
C MET A 1 -5.36 -19.02 0.94
N PRO A 2 -4.02 -18.96 1.08
CA PRO A 2 -3.35 -18.74 2.37
C PRO A 2 -3.69 -17.35 2.95
N LYS A 3 -3.56 -17.20 4.28
CA LYS A 3 -3.94 -15.99 5.02
C LYS A 3 -3.01 -14.81 4.69
N ALA A 4 -3.57 -13.61 4.54
CA ALA A 4 -2.82 -12.40 4.16
C ALA A 4 -1.67 -12.14 5.14
N GLY A 5 -0.43 -12.06 4.62
CA GLY A 5 0.79 -11.89 5.42
C GLY A 5 1.36 -13.19 6.03
N SER A 6 1.05 -14.36 5.48
CA SER A 6 1.71 -15.63 5.85
C SER A 6 2.96 -15.87 4.99
N GLU A 7 3.90 -16.72 5.40
CA GLU A 7 5.09 -17.07 4.59
C GLU A 7 4.77 -17.67 3.21
N LEU A 8 3.58 -18.27 3.04
CA LEU A 8 3.07 -18.82 1.78
C LEU A 8 2.33 -17.79 0.91
N ASP A 9 2.34 -16.52 1.30
CA ASP A 9 1.65 -15.41 0.65
C ASP A 9 2.50 -14.89 -0.51
N ALA A 10 2.47 -15.56 -1.66
CA ALA A 10 3.31 -15.25 -2.82
C ALA A 10 2.59 -14.60 -4.03
N HIS A 11 1.26 -14.41 -3.94
CA HIS A 11 0.43 -14.03 -5.09
C HIS A 11 -0.61 -12.93 -4.82
N THR A 12 -0.31 -11.97 -3.96
CA THR A 12 -1.14 -10.77 -3.78
C THR A 12 -0.66 -9.67 -4.73
N ALA A 13 -1.54 -9.13 -5.55
CA ALA A 13 -1.31 -8.00 -6.44
C ALA A 13 -2.01 -6.73 -5.92
N ALA A 14 -1.36 -5.59 -6.13
CA ALA A 14 -1.91 -4.28 -5.84
C ALA A 14 -1.73 -3.34 -7.03
N ARG A 15 -2.70 -2.45 -7.22
CA ARG A 15 -2.66 -1.34 -8.18
C ARG A 15 -2.86 -0.03 -7.43
N LEU A 16 -1.93 0.92 -7.56
CA LEU A 16 -2.03 2.26 -7.01
C LEU A 16 -2.26 3.27 -8.13
N GLU A 17 -3.29 4.08 -7.99
CA GLU A 17 -3.64 5.17 -8.89
C GLU A 17 -3.46 6.50 -8.15
N ILE A 18 -2.56 7.35 -8.65
CA ILE A 18 -2.19 8.61 -8.01
C ILE A 18 -1.88 9.65 -9.09
N GLY A 19 -2.55 10.80 -9.02
CA GLY A 19 -2.30 11.94 -9.93
C GLY A 19 -2.39 11.57 -11.43
N GLY A 20 -3.33 10.70 -11.81
CA GLY A 20 -3.50 10.22 -13.19
C GLY A 20 -2.48 9.17 -13.65
N ARG A 21 -1.61 8.69 -12.77
CA ARG A 21 -0.64 7.62 -13.05
C ARG A 21 -1.03 6.34 -12.32
N VAL A 22 -0.78 5.21 -12.97
CA VAL A 22 -1.10 3.88 -12.45
C VAL A 22 0.20 3.11 -12.21
N PHE A 23 0.31 2.50 -11.03
CA PHE A 23 1.43 1.68 -10.62
C PHE A 23 0.94 0.31 -10.19
N TYR A 24 1.65 -0.74 -10.58
CA TYR A 24 1.33 -2.12 -10.21
C TYR A 24 2.45 -2.70 -9.35
N GLY A 25 2.08 -3.55 -8.40
CA GLY A 25 2.97 -4.21 -7.47
C GLY A 25 2.39 -5.53 -7.02
N HIS A 26 3.23 -6.38 -6.47
CA HIS A 26 2.85 -7.66 -5.89
C HIS A 26 3.62 -7.86 -4.58
N ASN A 27 3.12 -8.73 -3.70
CA ASN A 27 3.85 -9.18 -2.52
C ASN A 27 5.02 -10.11 -2.94
N GLY A 28 6.12 -10.07 -2.20
CA GLY A 28 7.27 -10.91 -2.49
C GLY A 28 8.44 -10.66 -1.54
N HIS A 29 9.17 -11.72 -1.19
CA HIS A 29 10.45 -11.59 -0.50
C HIS A 29 11.50 -11.01 -1.46
N GLY A 30 12.24 -9.98 -1.02
CA GLY A 30 13.29 -9.32 -1.80
C GLY A 30 12.93 -7.96 -2.41
N ILE A 31 11.80 -7.36 -2.02
CA ILE A 31 11.47 -5.98 -2.41
C ILE A 31 12.17 -5.04 -1.42
N ASP A 32 13.29 -4.46 -1.87
CA ASP A 32 14.01 -3.43 -1.14
C ASP A 32 13.16 -2.15 -1.10
N THR A 33 12.74 -1.75 0.09
CA THR A 33 11.92 -0.56 0.28
C THR A 33 12.63 0.42 1.21
N THR A 34 12.62 1.70 0.86
CA THR A 34 13.35 2.77 1.57
C THR A 34 12.52 3.41 2.68
N PHE A 35 11.40 2.80 3.08
CA PHE A 35 10.51 3.38 4.08
C PHE A 35 11.15 3.36 5.47
N ASP A 36 11.25 4.51 6.12
CA ASP A 36 11.81 4.60 7.48
C ASP A 36 10.73 4.33 8.56
N LYS A 37 9.48 4.79 8.32
CA LYS A 37 8.39 4.80 9.31
C LYS A 37 7.21 3.86 9.02
N VAL A 38 7.33 3.01 8.01
CA VAL A 38 6.30 2.01 7.67
C VAL A 38 6.63 0.69 8.39
N ASN A 39 5.62 0.01 8.93
CA ASN A 39 5.80 -1.29 9.60
C ASN A 39 6.45 -2.31 8.65
N ALA A 40 7.45 -3.06 9.13
CA ALA A 40 8.23 -4.04 8.36
C ALA A 40 7.38 -5.06 7.59
N ILE A 41 6.20 -5.41 8.10
CA ILE A 41 5.24 -6.31 7.41
C ILE A 41 4.60 -5.60 6.21
N THR A 42 4.19 -4.34 6.38
CA THR A 42 3.60 -3.54 5.29
C THR A 42 4.62 -3.25 4.19
N LYS A 43 5.93 -3.20 4.52
CA LYS A 43 7.03 -3.02 3.55
C LYS A 43 7.13 -4.18 2.54
N THR A 44 6.89 -5.41 2.96
CA THR A 44 7.01 -6.61 2.11
C THR A 44 5.69 -7.01 1.44
N HIS A 45 4.60 -6.33 1.78
CA HIS A 45 3.29 -6.57 1.18
C HIS A 45 3.08 -5.79 -0.13
N ALA A 46 2.09 -6.19 -0.91
CA ALA A 46 1.80 -5.59 -2.22
C ALA A 46 1.54 -4.07 -2.12
N GLU A 47 0.94 -3.62 -1.02
CA GLU A 47 0.65 -2.21 -0.76
C GLU A 47 1.93 -1.38 -0.56
N GLY A 48 2.92 -1.92 0.17
CA GLY A 48 4.22 -1.26 0.31
C GLY A 48 4.98 -1.17 -1.02
N HIS A 49 4.93 -2.23 -1.83
CA HIS A 49 5.62 -2.26 -3.12
C HIS A 49 5.07 -1.22 -4.12
N VAL A 50 3.75 -1.07 -4.24
CA VAL A 50 3.16 -0.06 -5.13
C VAL A 50 3.47 1.35 -4.67
N THR A 51 3.45 1.60 -3.35
CA THR A 51 3.82 2.90 -2.78
C THR A 51 5.29 3.22 -3.07
N GLN A 52 6.21 2.25 -2.94
CA GLN A 52 7.63 2.46 -3.23
C GLN A 52 7.83 2.81 -4.70
N ARG A 53 7.14 2.13 -5.62
CA ARG A 53 7.20 2.44 -7.06
C ARG A 53 6.70 3.87 -7.34
N ALA A 54 5.62 4.29 -6.69
CA ALA A 54 5.13 5.66 -6.82
C ALA A 54 6.11 6.70 -6.25
N LEU A 55 6.78 6.41 -5.12
CA LEU A 55 7.84 7.27 -4.57
C LEU A 55 9.04 7.36 -5.51
N ASN A 56 9.54 6.23 -6.02
CA ASN A 56 10.63 6.17 -6.99
C ASN A 56 10.28 6.93 -8.28
N ALA A 57 9.01 6.93 -8.66
CA ALA A 57 8.49 7.70 -9.78
C ALA A 57 8.23 9.19 -9.49
N GLY A 58 8.62 9.68 -8.30
CA GLY A 58 8.55 11.08 -7.91
C GLY A 58 7.16 11.58 -7.54
N MET A 59 6.23 10.68 -7.15
CA MET A 59 4.83 11.06 -6.87
C MET A 59 4.59 11.71 -5.52
N LYS A 60 5.62 11.81 -4.67
CA LYS A 60 5.50 12.43 -3.34
C LYS A 60 5.00 13.88 -3.45
N GLY A 61 3.88 14.17 -2.80
CA GLY A 61 3.23 15.49 -2.81
C GLY A 61 2.65 15.93 -4.17
N LYS A 62 2.58 15.03 -5.16
CA LYS A 62 2.03 15.32 -6.50
C LYS A 62 0.51 15.16 -6.57
N ALA A 63 -0.11 14.57 -5.56
CA ALA A 63 -1.55 14.42 -5.44
C ALA A 63 -1.98 14.59 -3.99
N LYS A 64 -3.27 14.85 -3.78
CA LYS A 64 -3.89 14.92 -2.44
C LYS A 64 -4.46 13.58 -1.99
N THR A 65 -4.90 12.76 -2.93
CA THR A 65 -5.49 11.45 -2.68
C THR A 65 -4.98 10.42 -3.68
N ALA A 66 -5.05 9.15 -3.30
CA ALA A 66 -4.77 8.03 -4.19
C ALA A 66 -5.75 6.88 -3.93
N ASP A 67 -5.95 6.04 -4.94
CA ASP A 67 -6.76 4.83 -4.87
C ASP A 67 -5.85 3.62 -5.01
N ILE A 68 -5.92 2.69 -4.06
CA ILE A 68 -5.21 1.43 -4.11
C ILE A 68 -6.21 0.28 -4.21
N TYR A 69 -6.04 -0.57 -5.19
CA TYR A 69 -6.84 -1.77 -5.40
C TYR A 69 -5.99 -2.96 -5.04
N VAL A 70 -6.53 -3.84 -4.20
CA VAL A 70 -5.87 -5.06 -3.74
C VAL A 70 -6.81 -6.21 -4.06
N ASP A 71 -6.30 -7.32 -4.59
CA ASP A 71 -7.13 -8.48 -4.97
C ASP A 71 -7.70 -9.26 -3.78
N ARG A 72 -7.39 -8.84 -2.55
CA ARG A 72 -7.78 -9.51 -1.30
C ARG A 72 -7.94 -8.53 -0.15
N GLU A 73 -8.44 -9.07 0.97
CA GLU A 73 -8.52 -8.33 2.23
C GLU A 73 -7.14 -7.99 2.82
N LEU A 74 -7.04 -6.78 3.34
CA LEU A 74 -5.85 -6.29 4.03
C LEU A 74 -5.56 -7.13 5.28
N CYS A 75 -4.28 -7.37 5.57
CA CYS A 75 -3.90 -7.94 6.86
C CYS A 75 -4.15 -6.92 8.00
N SER A 76 -4.13 -7.40 9.24
CA SER A 76 -4.28 -6.54 10.42
C SER A 76 -3.24 -5.42 10.49
N SER A 77 -2.01 -5.64 10.02
CA SER A 77 -0.98 -4.61 10.01
C SER A 77 -1.25 -3.50 9.00
N CYS A 78 -1.65 -3.83 7.76
CA CYS A 78 -1.98 -2.85 6.73
C CYS A 78 -3.27 -2.10 7.09
N GLY A 79 -4.33 -2.82 7.45
CA GLY A 79 -5.64 -2.25 7.71
C GLY A 79 -5.83 -1.78 9.16
N ARG A 80 -5.82 -2.70 10.13
CA ARG A 80 -6.20 -2.41 11.53
C ARG A 80 -5.18 -1.51 12.24
N ASN A 81 -3.89 -1.69 11.98
CA ASN A 81 -2.80 -0.89 12.57
C ASN A 81 -2.43 0.34 11.74
N ASN A 82 -3.28 0.71 10.77
CA ASN A 82 -3.10 1.89 9.92
C ASN A 82 -1.77 1.94 9.14
N GLY A 83 -1.27 0.78 8.68
CA GLY A 83 -0.13 0.71 7.77
C GLY A 83 -0.37 1.53 6.48
N ILE A 84 -1.58 1.47 5.93
CA ILE A 84 -1.97 2.28 4.76
C ILE A 84 -1.89 3.78 5.03
N GLY A 85 -2.33 4.24 6.20
CA GLY A 85 -2.19 5.65 6.59
C GLY A 85 -0.73 6.09 6.64
N SER A 86 0.18 5.21 7.07
CA SER A 86 1.61 5.48 7.05
C SER A 86 2.15 5.61 5.62
N LEU A 87 1.66 4.79 4.68
CA LEU A 87 1.98 4.94 3.25
C LEU A 87 1.46 6.26 2.67
N ALA A 88 0.27 6.70 3.09
CA ALA A 88 -0.30 7.98 2.70
C ALA A 88 0.60 9.14 3.12
N ARG A 89 1.11 9.10 4.35
CA ARG A 89 2.07 10.09 4.87
C ARG A 89 3.35 10.15 4.03
N GLU A 90 3.91 8.99 3.67
CA GLU A 90 5.16 8.94 2.90
C GLU A 90 4.99 9.53 1.48
N LEU A 91 3.85 9.27 0.84
CA LEU A 91 3.47 9.87 -0.44
C LEU A 91 3.03 11.34 -0.33
N GLY A 92 2.91 11.89 0.87
CA GLY A 92 2.42 13.26 1.08
C GLY A 92 0.95 13.43 0.70
N LEU A 93 0.14 12.38 0.86
CA LEU A 93 -1.29 12.38 0.59
C LEU A 93 -2.09 12.76 1.86
N GLU A 94 -3.25 13.36 1.67
CA GLU A 94 -4.24 13.60 2.72
C GLU A 94 -5.01 12.32 3.07
N SER A 95 -5.22 11.43 2.10
CA SER A 95 -5.83 10.11 2.31
C SER A 95 -5.54 9.13 1.17
N ILE A 96 -5.64 7.83 1.47
CA ILE A 96 -5.64 6.74 0.49
C ILE A 96 -6.97 5.99 0.60
N ASN A 97 -7.65 5.78 -0.52
CA ASN A 97 -8.79 4.88 -0.62
C ASN A 97 -8.29 3.48 -0.97
N VAL A 98 -8.56 2.50 -0.13
CA VAL A 98 -8.27 1.09 -0.43
C VAL A 98 -9.54 0.41 -0.90
N HIS A 99 -9.46 -0.30 -2.03
CA HIS A 99 -10.51 -1.11 -2.59
C HIS A 99 -10.09 -2.58 -2.48
N THR A 100 -10.82 -3.36 -1.68
CA THR A 100 -10.66 -4.81 -1.55
C THR A 100 -11.92 -5.49 -2.11
N PRO A 101 -11.92 -6.83 -2.33
CA PRO A 101 -13.12 -7.53 -2.79
C PRO A 101 -14.34 -7.37 -1.88
N SER A 102 -14.13 -7.15 -0.58
CA SER A 102 -15.22 -6.96 0.39
C SER A 102 -15.71 -5.51 0.48
N GLY A 103 -15.06 -4.57 -0.21
CA GLY A 103 -15.46 -3.18 -0.29
C GLY A 103 -14.32 -2.19 -0.18
N SER A 104 -14.67 -0.91 -0.07
CA SER A 104 -13.69 0.17 -0.07
C SER A 104 -13.62 0.86 1.28
N LYS A 105 -12.41 1.17 1.74
CA LYS A 105 -12.17 1.90 2.98
C LYS A 105 -11.11 2.98 2.79
N ARG A 106 -11.42 4.18 3.28
CA ARG A 106 -10.48 5.32 3.28
C ARG A 106 -9.61 5.30 4.53
N TYR A 107 -8.31 5.52 4.32
CA TYR A 107 -7.28 5.60 5.35
C TYR A 107 -6.63 6.99 5.33
N PHE A 108 -6.28 7.47 6.51
CA PHE A 108 -5.70 8.79 6.71
C PHE A 108 -4.30 8.68 7.33
N PRO A 109 -3.37 9.58 6.99
CA PRO A 109 -2.10 9.69 7.67
C PRO A 109 -2.26 9.72 9.19
N PRO A 110 -1.45 8.98 9.96
CA PRO A 110 -1.38 9.19 11.39
C PRO A 110 -0.88 10.61 11.66
N LYS A 111 -1.47 11.26 12.68
CA LYS A 111 -1.05 12.59 13.14
C LYS A 111 0.41 12.59 13.57
#